data_AF-A0A917JA30-F1
#
_entry.id   AF-A0A917JA30-F1
#
_cell.length_a   1.000
_cell.length_b   1.000
_cell.length_c   1.000
_cell.angle_alpha   90.00
_cell.angle_beta   90.00
_cell.angle_gamma   90.00
#
_symmetry.space_group_name_H-M   'P 1'
#
loop_
_entity.id
_entity.type
_entity.pdbx_description
1 polymer ?
#
loop_
_entity_poly.entity_id
_entity_poly.type
_entity_poly.pdbx_seq_one_letter_code
_entity_poly.pdbx_strand_id
1 'polypeptide(L)'
;MSANDIKSAIAQIVKGQSKQLLVPDLDVNTGDLEITTRDFIREAFQENGIEVEFSGKGAFEKGVVIDIDEEVMQQLDLNPDVLRFGQTVVRVGV
;
A
#
# COMPACT_ATOMS: atom_id res chain seq x y z
N MET A 1 -12.53 -7.59 -1.12
CA MET A 1 -11.69 -6.88 -2.10
C MET A 1 -10.73 -7.89 -2.67
N SER A 2 -10.52 -7.92 -3.99
CA SER A 2 -9.62 -8.92 -4.61
C SER A 2 -8.16 -8.44 -4.61
N ALA A 3 -7.23 -9.37 -4.81
CA ALA A 3 -5.80 -9.06 -4.99
C ALA A 3 -5.56 -8.08 -6.16
N ASN A 4 -6.33 -8.22 -7.25
CA ASN A 4 -6.23 -7.33 -8.41
C ASN A 4 -6.71 -5.91 -8.10
N ASP A 5 -7.75 -5.76 -7.28
CA ASP A 5 -8.24 -4.44 -6.85
C ASP A 5 -7.18 -3.72 -6.01
N ILE A 6 -6.53 -4.44 -5.08
CA ILE A 6 -5.43 -3.90 -4.27
C ILE A 6 -4.26 -3.47 -5.16
N LYS A 7 -3.79 -4.33 -6.06
CA LYS A 7 -2.67 -4.01 -6.96
C LYS A 7 -2.99 -2.82 -7.85
N SER A 8 -4.20 -2.75 -8.40
CA SER A 8 -4.66 -1.62 -9.20
C SER A 8 -4.66 -0.32 -8.39
N ALA A 9 -5.18 -0.35 -7.16
CA ALA A 9 -5.21 0.82 -6.29
C ALA A 9 -3.81 1.28 -5.88
N ILE A 10 -2.90 0.36 -5.54
CA ILE A 10 -1.50 0.68 -5.25
C ILE A 10 -0.85 1.32 -6.48
N ALA A 11 -1.05 0.76 -7.68
CA ALA A 11 -0.55 1.35 -8.92
C ALA A 11 -1.05 2.78 -9.14
N GLN A 12 -2.30 3.10 -8.77
CA GLN A 12 -2.81 4.47 -8.81
C GLN A 12 -2.13 5.37 -7.77
N ILE A 13 -1.83 4.86 -6.58
CA ILE A 13 -1.17 5.62 -5.51
C ILE A 13 0.26 5.99 -5.92
N VAL A 14 1.06 5.02 -6.39
CA VAL A 14 2.46 5.26 -6.79
C VAL A 14 2.60 6.15 -8.02
N LYS A 15 1.53 6.26 -8.83
CA LYS A 15 1.43 7.20 -9.96
C LYS A 15 0.87 8.57 -9.58
N GLY A 16 0.51 8.78 -8.32
CA GLY A 16 -0.04 10.04 -7.81
C GLY A 16 -1.49 10.30 -8.24
N GLN A 17 -2.17 9.26 -8.73
CA GLN A 17 -3.55 9.30 -9.20
C GLN A 17 -4.55 9.04 -8.07
N SER A 18 -4.09 8.43 -6.97
CA SER A 18 -4.83 8.27 -5.72
C SER A 18 -3.94 8.62 -4.53
N LYS A 19 -4.57 9.02 -3.42
CA LYS A 19 -3.85 9.36 -2.19
C LYS A 19 -3.65 8.17 -1.26
N GLN A 20 -4.60 7.24 -1.26
CA GLN A 20 -4.66 6.16 -0.27
C GLN A 20 -5.56 5.01 -0.75
N LEU A 21 -5.27 3.82 -0.23
CA LEU A 21 -6.08 2.62 -0.33
C LEU A 21 -6.99 2.54 0.90
N LEU A 22 -8.29 2.34 0.67
CA LEU A 22 -9.25 2.05 1.73
C LEU A 22 -9.49 0.55 1.78
N VAL A 23 -9.33 -0.04 2.96
CA VAL A 23 -9.58 -1.47 3.19
C VAL A 23 -10.56 -1.67 4.34
N PRO A 24 -11.45 -2.67 4.26
CA PRO A 24 -12.38 -2.95 5.34
C PRO A 24 -11.71 -3.58 6.56
N ASP A 25 -10.72 -4.45 6.32
CA ASP A 25 -9.98 -5.18 7.35
C ASP A 25 -8.61 -5.60 6.80
N LEU A 26 -7.58 -5.52 7.64
CA LEU A 26 -6.20 -5.87 7.31
C LEU A 26 -5.84 -7.31 7.71
N ASP A 27 -6.55 -7.88 8.69
CA ASP A 27 -6.28 -9.20 9.29
C ASP A 27 -7.02 -10.35 8.59
N VAL A 28 -7.77 -10.05 7.53
CA VAL A 28 -8.47 -11.05 6.70
C VAL A 28 -7.66 -11.46 5.49
N ASN A 29 -7.90 -12.67 5.00
CA ASN A 29 -7.32 -13.16 3.76
C ASN A 29 -7.67 -12.28 2.56
N THR A 30 -6.71 -12.09 1.67
CA THR A 30 -6.87 -11.30 0.44
C THR A 30 -7.69 -12.09 -0.59
N GLY A 31 -9.02 -11.93 -0.55
CA GLY A 31 -9.91 -12.71 -1.42
C GLY A 31 -9.75 -14.21 -1.15
N ASP A 32 -9.34 -14.97 -2.18
CA ASP A 32 -9.13 -16.42 -2.10
C ASP A 32 -7.68 -16.81 -1.77
N LEU A 33 -6.80 -15.84 -1.47
CA LEU A 33 -5.40 -16.12 -1.17
C LEU A 33 -5.18 -16.44 0.31
N GLU A 34 -4.24 -17.34 0.61
CA GLU A 34 -3.83 -17.71 1.97
C GLU A 34 -2.84 -16.70 2.60
N ILE A 35 -2.99 -15.41 2.27
CA ILE A 35 -2.19 -14.30 2.80
C ILE A 35 -3.12 -13.19 3.29
N THR A 36 -2.77 -12.56 4.42
CA THR A 36 -3.56 -11.46 4.96
C THR A 36 -3.53 -10.25 4.02
N THR A 37 -4.57 -9.42 4.08
CA THR A 37 -4.66 -8.17 3.32
C THR A 37 -3.49 -7.24 3.69
N ARG A 38 -3.08 -7.22 4.96
CA ARG A 38 -1.91 -6.49 5.43
C ARG A 38 -0.63 -6.91 4.71
N ASP A 39 -0.34 -8.20 4.73
CA ASP A 39 0.92 -8.73 4.20
C ASP A 39 0.97 -8.58 2.68
N PHE A 40 -0.15 -8.84 2.00
CA PHE A 40 -0.26 -8.62 0.56
C PHE A 40 -0.06 -7.16 0.17
N ILE A 41 -0.62 -6.21 0.92
CA ILE A 41 -0.40 -4.78 0.67
C ILE A 41 1.08 -4.41 0.87
N ARG A 42 1.72 -4.92 1.93
CA ARG A 42 3.14 -4.66 2.19
C ARG A 42 4.01 -5.14 1.04
N GLU A 43 3.81 -6.38 0.60
CA GLU A 43 4.53 -6.96 -0.54
C GLU A 43 4.29 -6.16 -1.82
N ALA A 44 3.03 -5.79 -2.10
CA ALA A 44 2.70 -5.04 -3.30
C ALA A 44 3.27 -3.61 -3.33
N PHE A 45 3.40 -2.93 -2.18
CA PHE A 45 4.13 -1.66 -2.11
C PHE A 45 5.64 -1.86 -2.29
N GLN A 46 6.20 -2.90 -1.68
CA GLN A 46 7.63 -3.22 -1.78
C GLN A 46 8.04 -3.55 -3.22
N GLU A 47 7.19 -4.24 -3.99
CA GLU A 47 7.36 -4.46 -5.45
C GLU A 47 7.51 -3.15 -6.23
N ASN A 48 7.03 -2.01 -5.71
CA ASN A 48 7.13 -0.68 -6.31
C ASN A 48 8.18 0.20 -5.63
N GLY A 49 9.07 -0.37 -4.81
CA GLY A 49 10.14 0.37 -4.12
C GLY A 49 9.63 1.20 -2.94
N ILE A 50 8.51 0.83 -2.32
CA ILE A 50 7.94 1.58 -1.19
C ILE A 50 7.79 0.64 0.00
N GLU A 51 8.37 1.00 1.14
CA GLU A 51 8.17 0.28 2.37
C GLU A 51 7.05 0.92 3.20
N VAL A 52 6.08 0.11 3.61
CA VAL A 52 4.92 0.55 4.38
C VAL A 52 4.87 -0.16 5.72
N GLU A 53 4.79 0.63 6.78
CA GLU A 53 4.59 0.13 8.14
C GLU A 53 3.16 0.38 8.61
N PHE A 54 2.59 -0.61 9.32
CA PHE A 54 1.25 -0.52 9.84
C PHE A 54 1.28 -0.10 11.32
N SER A 55 0.44 0.87 11.67
CA SER A 55 0.34 1.37 13.03
C SER A 55 -1.11 1.66 13.40
N GLY A 56 -1.42 1.55 14.69
CA GLY A 56 -2.79 1.68 15.21
C GLY A 56 -3.40 0.32 15.53
N LYS A 57 -4.72 0.30 15.76
CA LYS A 57 -5.50 -0.92 16.03
C LYS A 57 -6.92 -0.75 15.50
N GLY A 58 -7.47 -1.81 14.91
CA GLY A 58 -8.85 -1.85 14.41
C GLY A 58 -9.12 -0.72 13.41
N ALA A 59 -10.20 0.03 13.62
CA ALA A 59 -10.59 1.15 12.74
C ALA A 59 -9.58 2.32 12.67
N PHE A 60 -8.62 2.38 13.60
CA PHE A 60 -7.57 3.39 13.60
C PHE A 60 -6.26 2.91 12.98
N GLU A 61 -6.24 1.67 12.47
CA GLU A 61 -5.07 1.13 11.80
C GLU A 61 -4.85 1.82 10.44
N LYS A 62 -3.58 2.12 10.16
CA LYS A 62 -3.14 2.83 8.96
C LYS A 62 -1.79 2.31 8.50
N GLY A 63 -1.59 2.30 7.19
CA GLY A 63 -0.29 2.04 6.55
C GLY A 63 0.40 3.35 6.19
N VAL A 64 1.64 3.50 6.64
CA VAL A 64 2.44 4.71 6.48
C VAL A 64 3.74 4.39 5.74
N VAL A 65 4.11 5.23 4.77
CA VAL A 65 5.40 5.10 4.06
C VAL A 65 6.55 5.34 5.04
N ILE A 66 7.42 4.36 5.19
CA ILE A 66 8.61 4.44 6.04
C ILE A 66 9.91 4.44 5.24
N ASP A 67 9.90 3.92 4.01
CA ASP A 67 11.03 3.99 3.10
C ASP A 67 10.61 4.10 1.63
N ILE A 68 11.50 4.68 0.81
CA ILE A 68 11.34 4.84 -0.64
C ILE A 68 12.67 4.48 -1.31
N ASP A 69 12.69 3.36 -2.01
CA ASP A 69 13.78 2.94 -2.89
C ASP A 69 13.64 3.64 -4.25
N GLU A 70 14.34 4.76 -4.38
CA GLU A 70 14.34 5.56 -5.62
C GLU A 70 14.90 4.79 -6.82
N GLU A 71 15.81 3.83 -6.62
CA GLU A 71 16.38 3.04 -7.72
C GLU A 71 15.32 2.10 -8.30
N VAL A 72 14.58 1.40 -7.45
CA VAL A 72 13.46 0.53 -7.88
C VAL A 72 12.38 1.35 -8.57
N MET A 73 12.01 2.51 -8.01
CA MET A 73 11.00 3.38 -8.64
C MET A 73 11.45 3.86 -10.03
N GLN A 74 12.69 4.29 -10.18
CA GLN A 74 13.23 4.73 -11.47
C GLN A 74 13.29 3.59 -12.50
N GLN A 75 13.65 2.36 -12.08
CA GLN A 75 13.61 1.18 -12.96
C GLN A 75 12.20 0.87 -13.49
N LEU A 76 11.17 1.27 -12.76
CA LEU A 76 9.76 1.11 -13.10
C LEU A 76 9.16 2.32 -13.81
N ASP A 77 9.96 3.32 -14.16
CA ASP A 77 9.51 4.60 -14.74
C ASP A 77 8.50 5.35 -13.84
N LEU A 78 8.65 5.20 -12.51
CA LEU A 78 7.86 5.88 -11.50
C LEU A 78 8.60 7.10 -10.95
N ASN A 79 7.84 8.13 -10.58
CA ASN A 79 8.38 9.35 -9.98
C ASN A 79 8.41 9.23 -8.44
N PRO A 80 9.58 9.19 -7.77
CA PRO A 80 9.66 9.08 -6.32
C PRO A 80 9.07 10.29 -5.57
N ASP A 81 8.97 11.47 -6.20
CA ASP A 81 8.41 12.67 -5.58
C ASP A 81 6.89 12.62 -5.34
N VAL A 82 6.22 11.60 -5.88
CA VAL A 82 4.78 11.37 -5.71
C VAL A 82 4.44 11.04 -4.25
N LEU A 83 5.33 10.37 -3.54
CA LEU A 83 5.13 9.94 -2.16
C LEU A 83 6.14 10.61 -1.23
N ARG A 84 5.76 10.73 0.04
CA ARG A 84 6.62 11.29 1.08
C ARG A 84 6.69 10.36 2.28
N PHE A 85 7.84 10.32 2.93
CA PHE A 85 7.99 9.68 4.23
C PHE A 85 6.92 10.17 5.22
N GLY A 86 6.33 9.24 5.97
CA GLY A 86 5.25 9.55 6.90
C GLY A 86 3.87 9.72 6.25
N GLN A 87 3.76 9.64 4.92
CA GLN A 87 2.47 9.71 4.23
C GLN A 87 1.64 8.46 4.54
N THR A 88 0.38 8.67 4.92
CA THR A 88 -0.58 7.56 5.06
C THR A 88 -1.09 7.15 3.68
N VAL A 89 -0.83 5.91 3.30
CA VAL A 89 -1.22 5.32 2.01
C VAL A 89 -2.23 4.19 2.14
N VAL A 90 -2.50 3.71 3.36
CA VAL A 90 -3.56 2.74 3.65
C VAL A 90 -4.37 3.22 4.85
N ARG A 91 -5.70 3.08 4.79
CA ARG A 91 -6.58 3.28 5.95
C ARG A 91 -7.57 2.15 6.06
N VAL A 92 -7.80 1.70 7.30
CA VAL A 92 -8.96 0.89 7.61
C VAL A 92 -10.19 1.78 7.69
N GLY A 93 -11.24 1.43 6.94
CA GLY A 93 -12.49 2.16 6.93
C GLY A 93 -13.43 1.69 5.82
N VAL A 94 -14.73 1.70 6.13
CA VAL A 94 -15.84 1.49 5.20
C VAL A 94 -16.86 2.60 5.36
#